data_AF-A0AAV5TJN0-F1
#
_entry.id   AF-A0AAV5TJN0-F1
#
_cell.length_a   1.000
_cell.length_b   1.000
_cell.length_c   1.000
_cell.angle_alpha   90.00
_cell.angle_beta   90.00
_cell.angle_gamma   90.00
#
_symmetry.space_group_name_H-M   'P 1'
#
loop_
_entity.id
_entity.type
_entity.pdbx_description
1 polymer ?
#
loop_
_entity_poly.entity_id
_entity_poly.type
_entity_poly.pdbx_seq_one_letter_code
_entity_poly.pdbx_strand_id
1 'polypeptide(L)'
;MSPTGAFSDFCIAIFVLSVLLNGLLAYAVWQRSKRIGNYRFFTYAFVAIDVIYSMTMAILAPYFIVSPGILSFFPTSPFWKNYLFIWIGFYLWWSSFSGVLMLITLSFLYRYALLCSKRIISFFDKRFNILILSVFVVVFVSLWATDCILLMFNYSPGLREKMQKQLSPEFDIDFLTVTYTGFDLSTCNVTLTLIGLAYVMVLMYAMIGVTIYCAISINKAIGSGAISAKSKILHRKSLKMLIAQALIPTLFLYITPFINSFGIFISAFPSILPR
;
A
#
# COMPACT_ATOMS: atom_id res chain seq x y z
N MET A 1 -15.70 -11.90 -24.02
CA MET A 1 -14.53 -11.32 -23.32
C MET A 1 -14.42 -12.05 -21.99
N SER A 2 -13.31 -12.72 -21.70
CA SER A 2 -13.15 -13.42 -20.42
C SER A 2 -13.16 -12.41 -19.26
N PRO A 3 -13.62 -12.79 -18.06
CA PRO A 3 -13.55 -11.93 -16.87
C PRO A 3 -12.13 -11.42 -16.60
N THR A 4 -11.12 -12.24 -16.88
CA THR A 4 -9.70 -11.90 -16.76
C THR A 4 -9.26 -10.80 -17.74
N GLY A 5 -9.69 -10.88 -19.00
CA GLY A 5 -9.43 -9.84 -20.00
C GLY A 5 -10.03 -8.49 -19.61
N ALA A 6 -11.28 -8.49 -19.15
CA ALA A 6 -11.96 -7.26 -18.71
C ALA A 6 -11.30 -6.62 -17.48
N PHE A 7 -10.85 -7.43 -16.53
CA PHE A 7 -10.13 -6.90 -15.36
C PHE A 7 -8.75 -6.34 -15.74
N SER A 8 -8.02 -7.02 -16.63
CA SER A 8 -6.74 -6.51 -17.14
C SER A 8 -6.91 -5.17 -17.87
N ASP A 9 -7.93 -5.05 -18.74
CA ASP A 9 -8.23 -3.80 -19.45
C ASP A 9 -8.61 -2.67 -18.49
N PHE A 10 -9.39 -2.99 -17.45
CA PHE A 10 -9.68 -2.05 -16.38
C PHE A 10 -8.41 -1.56 -15.67
N CYS A 11 -7.49 -2.46 -15.30
CA CYS A 11 -6.22 -2.08 -14.67
C CYS A 11 -5.37 -1.17 -15.57
N ILE A 12 -5.34 -1.43 -16.87
CA ILE A 12 -4.65 -0.59 -17.87
C ILE A 12 -5.29 0.80 -17.93
N ALA A 13 -6.62 0.87 -18.00
CA ALA A 13 -7.34 2.14 -18.03
C ALA A 13 -7.08 2.98 -16.76
N ILE A 14 -7.07 2.34 -15.58
CA ILE A 14 -6.74 2.98 -14.31
C ILE A 14 -5.28 3.46 -14.30
N PHE A 15 -4.34 2.70 -14.86
CA PHE A 15 -2.95 3.14 -14.98
C PHE A 15 -2.82 4.39 -15.86
N VAL A 16 -3.46 4.42 -17.03
CA VAL A 16 -3.45 5.61 -17.91
C VAL A 16 -4.02 6.83 -17.17
N LEU A 17 -5.16 6.65 -16.50
CA LEU A 17 -5.78 7.72 -15.71
C LEU A 17 -4.85 8.18 -14.57
N SER A 18 -4.21 7.25 -13.88
CA SER A 18 -3.25 7.55 -12.81
C SER A 18 -2.09 8.38 -13.32
N VAL A 19 -1.46 8.00 -14.44
CA VAL A 19 -0.37 8.77 -15.05
C VAL A 19 -0.81 10.19 -15.41
N LEU A 20 -2.00 10.35 -16.01
CA LEU A 20 -2.53 11.66 -16.37
C LEU A 20 -2.79 12.54 -15.14
N LEU A 21 -3.50 12.02 -14.13
CA LEU A 21 -3.85 12.78 -12.93
C LEU A 21 -2.62 13.12 -12.09
N ASN A 22 -1.70 12.17 -11.90
CA ASN A 22 -0.46 12.40 -11.18
C ASN A 22 0.49 13.33 -11.95
N GLY A 23 0.52 13.24 -13.28
CA GLY A 23 1.24 14.20 -14.13
C GLY A 23 0.71 15.63 -13.99
N LEU A 24 -0.62 15.81 -14.00
CA LEU A 24 -1.26 17.10 -13.75
C LEU A 24 -0.96 17.63 -12.35
N LEU A 25 -0.98 16.77 -11.33
CA LEU A 25 -0.61 17.12 -9.96
C LEU A 25 0.85 17.58 -9.87
N ALA A 26 1.77 16.81 -10.45
CA ALA A 26 3.19 17.16 -10.48
C ALA A 26 3.42 18.50 -11.20
N TYR A 27 2.75 18.72 -12.34
CA TYR A 27 2.78 19.99 -13.06
C TYR A 27 2.25 21.15 -12.21
N ALA A 28 1.11 20.99 -11.54
CA ALA A 28 0.54 22.02 -10.67
C ALA A 28 1.45 22.37 -9.48
N VAL A 29 2.14 21.38 -8.90
CA VAL A 29 3.12 21.57 -7.84
C VAL A 29 4.35 22.29 -8.36
N TRP A 30 4.83 21.94 -9.55
CA TRP A 30 5.97 22.60 -10.18
C TRP A 30 5.71 24.09 -10.40
N GLN A 31 4.55 24.44 -10.96
CA GLN A 31 4.11 25.82 -11.16
C GLN A 31 4.05 26.64 -9.85
N ARG A 32 3.79 25.98 -8.72
CA ARG A 32 3.67 26.61 -7.39
C ARG A 32 4.84 26.29 -6.45
N SER A 33 5.96 25.83 -7.00
CA SER A 33 7.06 25.23 -6.24
C SER A 33 7.67 26.17 -5.21
N LYS A 34 7.79 27.48 -5.51
CA LYS A 34 8.28 28.50 -4.57
C LYS A 34 7.36 28.69 -3.36
N ARG A 35 6.04 28.55 -3.54
CA ARG A 35 5.04 28.75 -2.47
C ARG A 35 4.87 27.52 -1.58
N ILE A 36 5.08 26.34 -2.13
CA ILE A 36 4.91 25.05 -1.43
C ILE A 36 6.14 24.72 -0.57
N GLY A 37 7.34 25.19 -0.97
CA GLY A 37 8.59 24.91 -0.27
C GLY A 37 8.98 23.42 -0.35
N ASN A 38 9.66 22.91 0.68
CA ASN A 38 10.16 21.52 0.71
C ASN A 38 9.05 20.46 0.69
N TYR A 39 7.80 20.82 1.01
CA TYR A 39 6.68 19.89 0.93
C TYR A 39 6.45 19.33 -0.49
N ARG A 40 6.92 20.03 -1.53
CA ARG A 40 6.82 19.58 -2.92
C ARG A 40 7.49 18.22 -3.15
N PHE A 41 8.56 17.91 -2.42
CA PHE A 41 9.28 16.65 -2.57
C PHE A 41 8.44 15.46 -2.08
N PHE A 42 7.68 15.62 -1.00
CA PHE A 42 6.70 14.61 -0.58
C PHE A 42 5.62 14.40 -1.64
N THR A 43 5.16 15.47 -2.28
CA THR A 43 4.17 15.34 -3.36
C THR A 43 4.73 14.63 -4.58
N TYR A 44 5.98 14.92 -4.98
CA TYR A 44 6.62 14.19 -6.09
C TYR A 44 6.89 12.72 -5.75
N ALA A 45 7.31 12.42 -4.52
CA ALA A 45 7.46 11.04 -4.07
C ALA A 45 6.12 10.29 -4.09
N PHE A 46 5.04 10.95 -3.66
CA PHE A 46 3.68 10.39 -3.71
C PHE A 46 3.24 10.09 -5.14
N VAL A 47 3.38 11.06 -6.05
CA VAL A 47 3.12 10.89 -7.49
C VAL A 47 3.91 9.71 -8.05
N ALA A 48 5.21 9.61 -7.75
CA ALA A 48 6.06 8.54 -8.26
C ALA A 48 5.60 7.16 -7.74
N ILE A 49 5.35 7.03 -6.44
CA ILE A 49 4.89 5.76 -5.84
C ILE A 49 3.50 5.38 -6.35
N ASP A 50 2.58 6.32 -6.51
CA ASP A 50 1.22 6.05 -7.00
C ASP A 50 1.22 5.58 -8.47
N VAL A 51 2.07 6.18 -9.29
CA VAL A 51 2.30 5.73 -10.68
C VAL A 51 2.94 4.34 -10.72
N ILE A 52 3.94 4.07 -9.87
CA ILE A 52 4.55 2.73 -9.76
C ILE A 52 3.50 1.69 -9.32
N TYR A 53 2.71 2.00 -8.30
CA TYR A 53 1.62 1.14 -7.84
C TYR A 53 0.65 0.82 -8.98
N SER A 54 0.17 1.85 -9.67
CA SER A 54 -0.76 1.70 -10.79
C SER A 54 -0.17 0.94 -11.98
N MET A 55 1.13 1.15 -12.27
CA MET A 55 1.85 0.41 -13.29
C MET A 55 1.95 -1.08 -12.95
N THR A 56 2.30 -1.41 -11.70
CA THR A 56 2.36 -2.80 -11.25
C THR A 56 0.98 -3.47 -11.26
N MET A 57 -0.08 -2.72 -10.94
CA MET A 57 -1.47 -3.17 -11.09
C MET A 57 -1.81 -3.49 -12.56
N ALA A 58 -1.40 -2.66 -13.52
CA ALA A 58 -1.63 -2.95 -14.94
C ALA A 58 -0.77 -4.12 -15.46
N ILE A 59 0.46 -4.25 -14.97
CA ILE A 59 1.38 -5.33 -15.34
C ILE A 59 0.90 -6.68 -14.81
N LEU A 60 0.45 -6.74 -13.56
CA LEU A 60 0.04 -7.99 -12.92
C LEU A 60 -1.43 -8.29 -13.18
N ALA A 61 -2.29 -7.27 -13.19
CA ALA A 61 -3.72 -7.39 -12.97
C ALA A 61 -3.98 -8.38 -11.81
N PRO A 62 -3.51 -8.07 -10.59
CA PRO A 62 -3.47 -9.04 -9.50
C PRO A 62 -4.90 -9.31 -9.05
N TYR A 63 -5.36 -10.54 -9.25
CA TYR A 63 -6.67 -10.97 -8.82
C TYR A 63 -6.56 -11.58 -7.44
N PHE A 64 -7.38 -11.08 -6.52
CA PHE A 64 -7.44 -11.56 -5.15
C PHE A 64 -8.62 -12.49 -4.97
N ILE A 65 -8.36 -13.73 -4.55
CA ILE A 65 -9.39 -14.74 -4.34
C ILE A 65 -9.35 -15.28 -2.91
N VAL A 66 -10.56 -15.44 -2.37
CA VAL A 66 -10.83 -16.17 -1.14
C VAL A 66 -11.77 -17.30 -1.51
N SER A 67 -11.25 -18.53 -1.49
CA SER A 67 -12.00 -19.77 -1.75
C SER A 67 -11.93 -20.64 -0.49
N PRO A 68 -12.84 -21.62 -0.26
CA PRO A 68 -12.75 -22.49 0.91
C PRO A 68 -11.36 -23.12 1.10
N GLY A 69 -10.66 -22.64 2.14
CA GLY A 69 -9.31 -23.07 2.48
C GLY A 69 -8.19 -22.51 1.60
N ILE A 70 -8.43 -21.54 0.72
CA ILE A 70 -7.41 -20.88 -0.12
C ILE A 70 -7.51 -19.37 0.01
N LEU A 71 -6.37 -18.74 0.26
CA LEU A 71 -6.16 -17.31 0.06
C LEU A 71 -5.08 -17.16 -1.00
N SER A 72 -5.35 -16.51 -2.12
CA SER A 72 -4.31 -16.30 -3.14
C SER A 72 -4.47 -15.01 -3.93
N PHE A 73 -3.33 -14.46 -4.34
CA PHE A 73 -3.18 -13.45 -5.37
C PHE A 73 -2.47 -14.07 -6.56
N PHE A 74 -3.02 -13.92 -7.76
CA PHE A 74 -2.40 -14.38 -8.99
C PHE A 74 -2.60 -13.34 -10.09
N PRO A 75 -1.64 -13.22 -11.03
CA PRO A 75 -1.76 -12.30 -12.14
C PRO A 75 -2.80 -12.83 -13.13
N THR A 76 -3.59 -11.92 -13.69
CA THR A 76 -4.51 -12.21 -14.80
C THR A 76 -4.10 -11.51 -16.10
N SER A 77 -3.00 -10.76 -16.06
CA SER A 77 -2.48 -10.05 -17.23
C SER A 77 -1.90 -11.01 -18.28
N PRO A 78 -1.82 -10.61 -19.56
CA PRO A 78 -1.22 -11.43 -20.62
C PRO A 78 0.24 -11.86 -20.38
N PHE A 79 0.93 -11.21 -19.45
CA PHE A 79 2.32 -11.47 -19.11
C PHE A 79 2.52 -12.53 -18.02
N TRP A 80 1.45 -13.18 -17.55
CA TRP A 80 1.47 -14.12 -16.43
C TRP A 80 2.47 -15.29 -16.57
N LYS A 81 2.85 -15.65 -17.81
CA LYS A 81 3.84 -16.70 -18.10
C LYS A 81 5.29 -16.28 -17.83
N ASN A 82 5.59 -14.99 -17.77
CA ASN A 82 6.94 -14.51 -17.52
C ASN A 82 7.22 -14.45 -16.01
N TYR A 83 7.79 -15.54 -15.49
CA TYR A 83 8.09 -15.70 -14.07
C TYR A 83 8.82 -14.49 -13.46
N LEU A 84 9.92 -14.06 -14.07
CA LEU A 84 10.74 -12.96 -13.55
C LEU A 84 9.96 -11.65 -13.49
N PHE A 85 9.18 -11.36 -14.55
CA PHE A 85 8.41 -10.13 -14.64
C PHE A 85 7.28 -10.08 -13.59
N ILE A 86 6.59 -11.20 -13.38
CA ILE A 86 5.54 -11.30 -12.35
C ILE A 86 6.12 -11.19 -10.94
N TRP A 87 7.26 -11.82 -10.68
CA TRP A 87 7.93 -11.73 -9.37
C TRP A 87 8.38 -10.31 -9.03
N ILE A 88 9.04 -9.63 -9.97
CA ILE A 88 9.41 -8.22 -9.81
C ILE A 88 8.15 -7.37 -9.63
N GLY A 89 7.11 -7.64 -10.41
CA GLY A 89 5.82 -6.97 -10.31
C GLY A 89 5.23 -7.09 -8.91
N PHE A 90 5.13 -8.30 -8.34
CA PHE A 90 4.58 -8.52 -6.99
C PHE A 90 5.40 -7.79 -5.93
N TYR A 91 6.73 -7.82 -6.02
CA TYR A 91 7.59 -7.13 -5.06
C TYR A 91 7.39 -5.61 -5.10
N LEU A 92 7.35 -5.04 -6.31
CA LEU A 92 7.10 -3.61 -6.51
C LEU A 92 5.68 -3.22 -6.08
N TRP A 93 4.69 -4.09 -6.31
CA TRP A 93 3.32 -3.87 -5.91
C TRP A 93 3.16 -3.82 -4.38
N TRP A 94 3.70 -4.81 -3.65
CA TRP A 94 3.70 -4.80 -2.18
C TRP A 94 4.54 -3.65 -1.58
N SER A 95 5.67 -3.32 -2.22
CA SER A 95 6.53 -2.21 -1.79
C SER A 95 5.83 -0.86 -1.99
N SER A 96 5.15 -0.66 -3.12
CA SER A 96 4.42 0.59 -3.39
C SER A 96 3.16 0.69 -2.54
N PHE A 97 2.46 -0.42 -2.28
CA PHE A 97 1.33 -0.50 -1.33
C PHE A 97 1.73 0.03 0.06
N SER A 98 2.81 -0.49 0.65
CA SER A 98 3.32 0.00 1.94
C SER A 98 3.94 1.40 1.83
N GLY A 99 4.55 1.73 0.70
CA GLY A 99 5.13 3.03 0.39
C GLY A 99 4.11 4.18 0.43
N VAL A 100 2.89 3.96 -0.06
CA VAL A 100 1.79 4.95 0.03
C VAL A 100 1.50 5.29 1.49
N LEU A 101 1.35 4.29 2.36
CA LEU A 101 1.08 4.50 3.79
C LEU A 101 2.24 5.23 4.48
N MET A 102 3.48 4.81 4.21
CA MET A 102 4.68 5.45 4.75
C MET A 102 4.78 6.93 4.33
N LEU A 103 4.52 7.23 3.05
CA LEU A 103 4.53 8.62 2.56
C LEU A 103 3.44 9.48 3.18
N ILE A 104 2.24 8.93 3.42
CA ILE A 104 1.17 9.63 4.15
C ILE A 104 1.66 9.96 5.56
N THR A 105 2.16 8.96 6.30
CA THR A 105 2.65 9.16 7.67
C THR A 105 3.77 10.18 7.73
N LEU A 106 4.76 10.11 6.83
CA LEU A 106 5.85 11.08 6.77
C LEU A 106 5.37 12.48 6.37
N SER A 107 4.37 12.60 5.48
CA SER A 107 3.79 13.89 5.11
C SER A 107 3.10 14.57 6.29
N PHE A 108 2.37 13.79 7.10
CA PHE A 108 1.78 14.28 8.36
C PHE A 108 2.85 14.63 9.39
N LEU A 109 3.86 13.78 9.55
CA LEU A 109 4.97 14.01 10.49
C LEU A 109 5.75 15.28 10.16
N TYR A 110 6.08 15.49 8.88
CA TYR A 110 6.75 16.70 8.41
C TYR A 110 5.92 17.96 8.68
N ARG A 111 4.60 17.89 8.47
CA ARG A 111 3.68 19.01 8.73
C ARG A 111 3.51 19.27 10.22
N TYR A 112 3.47 18.23 11.03
CA TYR A 112 3.53 18.33 12.47
C TYR A 112 4.84 18.98 12.93
N ALA A 113 5.98 18.56 12.38
CA ALA A 113 7.28 19.13 12.70
C ALA A 113 7.33 20.64 12.42
N LEU A 114 6.84 21.06 11.25
CA LEU A 114 6.77 22.48 10.86
C LEU A 114 5.97 23.36 11.83
N LEU A 115 4.88 22.84 12.39
CA LEU A 115 3.92 23.63 13.17
C LEU A 115 4.06 23.45 14.68
N CYS A 116 4.48 22.28 15.13
CA CYS A 116 4.38 21.85 16.51
C CYS A 116 5.74 21.55 17.16
N SER A 117 6.81 21.31 16.39
CA SER A 117 8.09 20.87 16.98
C SER A 117 9.33 21.31 16.20
N LYS A 118 10.02 22.33 16.74
CA LYS A 118 11.32 22.82 16.23
C LYS A 118 12.41 21.73 16.23
N ARG A 119 12.35 20.79 17.17
CA ARG A 119 13.32 19.69 17.25
C ARG A 119 13.18 18.74 16.06
N ILE A 120 11.96 18.35 15.71
CA ILE A 120 11.73 17.40 14.61
C ILE A 120 11.98 18.07 13.27
N ILE A 121 11.62 19.35 13.08
CA ILE A 121 11.90 20.01 11.80
C ILE A 121 13.40 20.15 11.53
N SER A 122 14.21 20.37 12.58
CA SER A 122 15.67 20.40 12.45
C SER A 122 16.26 19.08 11.94
N PHE A 123 15.54 17.96 12.12
CA PHE A 123 15.92 16.69 11.52
C PHE A 123 15.73 16.72 10.00
N PHE A 124 14.62 17.28 9.50
CA PHE A 124 14.31 17.39 8.08
C PHE A 124 15.14 18.46 7.34
N ASP A 125 15.75 19.42 8.04
CA ASP A 125 16.57 20.44 7.40
C ASP A 125 17.98 19.93 6.99
N LYS A 126 18.48 18.89 7.65
CA LYS A 126 19.82 18.33 7.39
C LYS A 126 19.75 17.31 6.25
N ARG A 127 20.48 17.56 5.15
CA ARG A 127 20.55 16.65 3.98
C ARG A 127 20.93 15.21 4.34
N PHE A 128 21.86 15.04 5.27
CA PHE A 128 22.29 13.72 5.73
C PHE A 128 21.15 12.94 6.41
N ASN A 129 20.33 13.62 7.22
CA ASN A 129 19.17 12.99 7.86
C ASN A 129 18.07 12.63 6.85
N ILE A 130 17.87 13.45 5.81
CA ILE A 130 16.96 13.13 4.71
C ILE A 130 17.43 11.87 3.97
N LEU A 131 18.74 11.74 3.74
CA LEU A 131 19.32 10.54 3.13
C LEU A 131 19.08 9.31 4.01
N ILE A 132 19.37 9.40 5.32
CA ILE A 132 19.08 8.32 6.28
C ILE A 132 17.60 7.95 6.25
N LEU A 133 16.71 8.94 6.27
CA LEU A 133 15.27 8.71 6.21
C LEU A 133 14.87 8.02 4.91
N SER A 134 15.45 8.43 3.78
CA SER A 134 15.16 7.82 2.48
C SER A 134 15.62 6.36 2.43
N VAL A 135 16.82 6.06 2.94
CA VAL A 135 17.32 4.68 3.07
C VAL A 135 16.41 3.86 4.00
N PHE A 136 16.02 4.43 5.15
CA PHE A 136 15.09 3.78 6.07
C PHE A 136 13.76 3.44 5.40
N VAL A 137 13.18 4.37 4.63
CA VAL A 137 11.94 4.14 3.88
C VAL A 137 12.10 3.00 2.88
N VAL A 138 13.19 2.99 2.11
CA VAL A 138 13.45 1.92 1.11
C VAL A 138 13.59 0.57 1.79
N VAL A 139 14.36 0.49 2.88
CA VAL A 139 14.51 -0.75 3.66
C VAL A 139 13.17 -1.20 4.24
N PHE A 140 12.39 -0.27 4.81
CA PHE A 140 11.10 -0.56 5.40
C PHE A 140 10.11 -1.15 4.39
N VAL A 141 9.92 -0.51 3.23
CA VAL A 141 8.98 -1.03 2.21
C VAL A 141 9.45 -2.35 1.62
N SER A 142 10.77 -2.55 1.50
CA SER A 142 11.36 -3.80 1.02
C SER A 142 11.16 -4.95 2.02
N LEU A 143 11.36 -4.70 3.32
CA LEU A 143 11.11 -5.67 4.37
C LEU A 143 9.62 -6.03 4.44
N TRP A 144 8.73 -5.05 4.29
CA TRP A 144 7.29 -5.30 4.22
C TRP A 144 6.92 -6.19 3.03
N ALA A 145 7.41 -5.87 1.84
CA ALA A 145 7.16 -6.69 0.65
C ALA A 145 7.68 -8.13 0.83
N THR A 146 8.86 -8.26 1.45
CA THR A 146 9.47 -9.55 1.76
C THR A 146 8.62 -10.34 2.75
N ASP A 147 8.11 -9.69 3.81
CA ASP A 147 7.19 -10.32 4.76
C ASP A 147 5.91 -10.82 4.10
N CYS A 148 5.25 -9.98 3.28
CA CYS A 148 4.04 -10.39 2.57
C CYS A 148 4.28 -11.63 1.70
N ILE A 149 5.40 -11.66 0.98
CA ILE A 149 5.73 -12.73 0.04
C ILE A 149 6.21 -14.01 0.76
N LEU A 150 7.10 -13.89 1.75
CA LEU A 150 7.80 -15.04 2.34
C LEU A 150 7.15 -15.55 3.63
N LEU A 151 6.59 -14.65 4.45
CA LEU A 151 6.03 -15.00 5.75
C LEU A 151 4.51 -15.19 5.67
N MET A 152 3.79 -14.16 5.22
CA MET A 152 2.34 -14.19 5.13
C MET A 152 1.86 -15.20 4.08
N PHE A 153 2.41 -15.15 2.86
CA PHE A 153 2.11 -16.08 1.77
C PHE A 153 3.16 -17.19 1.60
N ASN A 154 3.56 -17.80 2.73
CA ASN A 154 4.53 -18.89 2.70
C ASN A 154 4.08 -20.09 1.85
N TYR A 155 5.08 -20.86 1.42
CA TYR A 155 4.87 -22.05 0.60
C TYR A 155 3.90 -23.04 1.27
N SER A 156 2.84 -23.40 0.53
CA SER A 156 1.87 -24.42 0.93
C SER A 156 1.92 -25.59 -0.07
N PRO A 157 2.30 -26.80 0.36
CA PRO A 157 2.25 -27.98 -0.49
C PRO A 157 0.83 -28.24 -1.01
N GLY A 158 0.69 -28.63 -2.28
CA GLY A 158 -0.61 -28.97 -2.87
C GLY A 158 -1.49 -27.77 -3.29
N LEU A 159 -1.07 -26.54 -2.99
CA LEU A 159 -1.87 -25.35 -3.29
C LEU A 159 -2.07 -25.15 -4.80
N ARG A 160 -1.04 -25.44 -5.62
CA ARG A 160 -1.12 -25.33 -7.09
C ARG A 160 -2.21 -26.25 -7.66
N GLU A 161 -2.19 -27.50 -7.24
CA GLU A 161 -3.13 -28.54 -7.68
C GLU A 161 -4.54 -28.20 -7.23
N LYS A 162 -4.69 -27.68 -6.01
CA LYS A 162 -5.98 -27.24 -5.47
C LYS A 162 -6.52 -26.02 -6.22
N MET A 163 -5.68 -25.02 -6.48
CA MET A 163 -6.03 -23.86 -7.32
C MET A 163 -6.39 -24.29 -8.74
N GLN A 164 -5.63 -25.19 -9.34
CA GLN A 164 -5.93 -25.74 -10.66
C GLN A 164 -7.32 -26.40 -10.67
N LYS A 165 -7.63 -27.24 -9.68
CA LYS A 165 -8.91 -27.94 -9.60
C LYS A 165 -10.09 -27.00 -9.34
N GLN A 166 -9.92 -25.99 -8.48
CA GLN A 166 -11.01 -25.11 -8.05
C GLN A 166 -11.22 -23.89 -8.96
N LEU A 167 -10.15 -23.33 -9.52
CA LEU A 167 -10.18 -22.00 -10.15
C LEU A 167 -9.97 -22.05 -11.67
N SER A 168 -9.31 -23.08 -12.22
CA SER A 168 -9.10 -23.16 -13.68
C SER A 168 -10.40 -23.09 -14.50
N PRO A 169 -11.55 -23.64 -14.06
CA PRO A 169 -12.79 -23.55 -14.85
C PRO A 169 -13.32 -22.13 -15.00
N GLU A 170 -12.98 -21.22 -14.07
CA GLU A 170 -13.49 -19.85 -14.03
C GLU A 170 -12.54 -18.85 -14.71
N PHE A 171 -11.22 -19.02 -14.52
CA PHE A 171 -10.23 -18.02 -14.90
C PHE A 171 -9.49 -18.30 -16.21
N ASP A 172 -9.60 -19.51 -16.78
CA ASP A 172 -8.84 -19.93 -17.97
C ASP A 172 -7.31 -19.71 -17.81
N ILE A 173 -6.82 -19.99 -16.60
CA ILE A 173 -5.41 -19.89 -16.21
C ILE A 173 -4.91 -21.27 -15.81
N ASP A 174 -3.71 -21.61 -16.28
CA ASP A 174 -2.98 -22.78 -15.82
C ASP A 174 -2.25 -22.46 -14.51
N PHE A 175 -2.86 -22.84 -13.40
CA PHE A 175 -2.33 -22.60 -12.06
C PHE A 175 -1.11 -23.46 -11.73
N LEU A 176 -0.83 -24.50 -12.52
CA LEU A 176 0.38 -25.29 -12.35
C LEU A 176 1.64 -24.50 -12.75
N THR A 177 1.50 -23.56 -13.70
CA THR A 177 2.64 -22.77 -14.22
C THR A 177 2.62 -21.31 -13.79
N VAL A 178 1.47 -20.76 -13.37
CA VAL A 178 1.37 -19.36 -12.95
C VAL A 178 2.18 -19.05 -11.69
N THR A 179 2.75 -17.84 -11.60
CA THR A 179 3.30 -17.34 -10.35
C THR A 179 2.17 -16.73 -9.51
N TYR A 180 2.10 -17.08 -8.22
CA TYR A 180 1.08 -16.56 -7.30
C TYR A 180 1.70 -16.30 -5.92
N THR A 181 1.01 -15.52 -5.09
CA THR A 181 1.29 -15.41 -3.66
C THR A 181 0.03 -15.80 -2.90
N GLY A 182 0.08 -16.89 -2.14
CA GLY A 182 -1.08 -17.42 -1.44
C GLY A 182 -0.72 -18.59 -0.55
N PHE A 183 -1.68 -19.04 0.24
CA PHE A 183 -1.53 -20.21 1.10
C PHE A 183 -2.80 -21.05 1.11
N ASP A 184 -2.64 -22.34 1.39
CA ASP A 184 -3.74 -23.25 1.72
C ASP A 184 -3.80 -23.38 3.25
N LEU A 185 -4.93 -23.02 3.85
CA LEU A 185 -5.12 -23.08 5.31
C LEU A 185 -4.86 -24.46 5.91
N SER A 186 -5.01 -25.52 5.11
CA SER A 186 -4.86 -26.90 5.58
C SER A 186 -3.42 -27.41 5.57
N THR A 187 -2.53 -26.79 4.78
CA THR A 187 -1.14 -27.24 4.61
C THR A 187 -0.10 -26.16 4.88
N CYS A 188 -0.51 -24.90 5.08
CA CYS A 188 0.41 -23.80 5.34
C CYS A 188 1.04 -23.90 6.73
N ASN A 189 2.17 -23.22 6.90
CA ASN A 189 2.70 -22.96 8.23
C ASN A 189 1.88 -21.85 8.88
N VAL A 190 0.81 -22.24 9.57
CA VAL A 190 -0.13 -21.33 10.23
C VAL A 190 0.59 -20.36 11.15
N THR A 191 1.55 -20.83 11.96
CA THR A 191 2.32 -19.98 12.87
C THR A 191 3.08 -18.88 12.11
N LEU A 192 3.74 -19.23 11.02
CA LEU A 192 4.49 -18.25 10.21
C LEU A 192 3.57 -17.23 9.54
N THR A 193 2.45 -17.69 8.97
CA THR A 193 1.42 -16.82 8.39
C THR A 193 0.85 -15.85 9.43
N LEU A 194 0.56 -16.33 10.64
CA LEU A 194 0.06 -15.51 11.74
C LEU A 194 1.08 -14.47 12.20
N ILE A 195 2.37 -14.84 12.27
CA ILE A 195 3.45 -13.89 12.60
C ILE A 195 3.55 -12.80 11.54
N GLY A 196 3.58 -13.16 10.26
CA GLY A 196 3.67 -12.19 9.16
C GLY A 196 2.46 -11.25 9.14
N LEU A 197 1.25 -11.80 9.29
CA LEU A 197 0.06 -10.97 9.40
C LEU A 197 0.09 -10.05 10.62
N ALA A 198 0.42 -10.57 11.81
CA ALA A 198 0.51 -9.76 13.02
C ALA A 198 1.52 -8.62 12.86
N TYR A 199 2.67 -8.90 12.24
CA TYR A 199 3.69 -7.90 11.92
C TYR A 199 3.14 -6.79 11.02
N VAL A 200 2.53 -7.14 9.88
CA VAL A 200 1.90 -6.18 8.95
C VAL A 200 0.83 -5.34 9.64
N MET A 201 -0.02 -5.96 10.45
CA MET A 201 -1.12 -5.29 11.14
C MET A 201 -0.61 -4.32 12.20
N VAL A 202 0.36 -4.72 13.02
CA VAL A 202 0.97 -3.84 14.03
C VAL A 202 1.61 -2.62 13.37
N LEU A 203 2.38 -2.81 12.29
CA LEU A 203 3.02 -1.70 11.58
C LEU A 203 2.00 -0.76 10.94
N MET A 204 0.96 -1.30 10.30
CA MET A 204 -0.12 -0.52 9.69
C MET A 204 -0.83 0.34 10.74
N TYR A 205 -1.24 -0.25 11.86
CA TYR A 205 -1.92 0.49 12.93
C TYR A 205 -1.01 1.50 13.63
N ALA A 206 0.27 1.20 13.80
CA ALA A 206 1.24 2.15 14.34
C ALA A 206 1.35 3.40 13.44
N MET A 207 1.45 3.23 12.12
CA MET A 207 1.50 4.35 11.17
C MET A 207 0.19 5.15 11.13
N ILE A 208 -0.95 4.47 11.16
CA ILE A 208 -2.27 5.14 11.26
C ILE A 208 -2.35 5.94 12.58
N GLY A 209 -1.91 5.36 13.69
CA GLY A 209 -1.86 6.02 15.00
C GLY A 209 -1.00 7.28 14.99
N VAL A 210 0.22 7.21 14.43
CA VAL A 210 1.10 8.38 14.25
C VAL A 210 0.44 9.45 13.38
N THR A 211 -0.23 9.04 12.30
CA THR A 211 -0.94 9.94 11.39
C THR A 211 -2.08 10.69 12.11
N ILE A 212 -2.90 9.97 12.88
CA ILE A 212 -3.99 10.55 13.69
C ILE A 212 -3.42 11.49 14.76
N TYR A 213 -2.39 11.08 15.47
CA TYR A 213 -1.73 11.92 16.48
C TYR A 213 -1.21 13.24 15.87
N CYS A 214 -0.53 13.16 14.72
CA CYS A 214 -0.06 14.32 13.99
C CYS A 214 -1.23 15.22 13.55
N ALA A 215 -2.29 14.64 13.01
CA ALA A 215 -3.47 15.38 12.56
C ALA A 215 -4.14 16.17 13.70
N ILE A 216 -4.36 15.52 14.85
CA ILE A 216 -4.94 16.15 16.05
C ILE A 216 -4.03 17.27 16.54
N SER A 217 -2.72 17.03 16.59
CA SER A 217 -1.75 18.01 17.09
C SER A 217 -1.62 19.23 16.18
N ILE A 218 -1.62 19.03 14.86
CA ILE A 218 -1.66 20.11 13.88
C ILE A 218 -2.94 20.93 14.05
N ASN A 219 -4.10 20.28 14.22
CA ASN A 219 -5.36 20.98 14.42
C ASN A 219 -5.36 21.84 15.69
N LYS A 220 -4.82 21.31 16.81
CA LYS A 220 -4.63 22.06 18.06
C LYS A 220 -3.70 23.27 17.86
N ALA A 221 -2.56 23.08 17.19
CA ALA A 221 -1.61 24.17 16.92
C ALA A 221 -2.21 25.28 16.05
N ILE A 222 -2.96 24.93 15.01
CA ILE A 222 -3.73 25.87 14.18
C ILE A 222 -4.77 26.64 15.02
N GLY A 223 -5.37 25.97 16.01
CA GLY A 223 -6.33 26.56 16.94
C GLY A 223 -5.74 27.66 17.81
N SER A 224 -4.44 27.56 18.16
CA SER A 224 -3.76 28.51 19.04
C SER A 224 -3.75 29.96 18.52
N GLY A 225 -3.64 30.92 19.44
CA GLY A 225 -3.57 32.35 19.12
C GLY A 225 -2.22 32.80 18.55
N ALA A 226 -1.23 31.90 18.44
CA ALA A 226 0.13 32.22 18.01
C ALA A 226 0.28 32.37 16.47
N ILE A 227 -0.75 32.04 15.69
CA ILE A 227 -0.69 32.01 14.22
C ILE A 227 -1.62 33.08 13.64
N SER A 228 -1.12 33.87 12.68
CA SER A 228 -1.91 34.90 11.99
C SER A 228 -3.13 34.31 11.27
N ALA A 229 -4.22 35.09 11.15
CA ALA A 229 -5.47 34.63 10.53
C ALA A 229 -5.26 34.12 9.08
N LYS A 230 -4.43 34.80 8.28
CA LYS A 230 -4.09 34.40 6.92
C LYS A 230 -3.35 33.04 6.90
N SER A 231 -2.39 32.84 7.80
CA SER A 231 -1.65 31.58 7.89
C SER A 231 -2.53 30.43 8.39
N LYS A 232 -3.43 30.71 9.34
CA LYS A 232 -4.41 29.75 9.87
C LYS A 232 -5.30 29.17 8.78
N ILE A 233 -5.80 30.01 7.85
CA ILE A 233 -6.59 29.56 6.69
C ILE A 233 -5.76 28.64 5.80
N LEU A 234 -4.51 29.00 5.52
CA LEU A 234 -3.62 28.19 4.67
C LEU A 234 -3.34 26.82 5.30
N HIS A 235 -3.00 26.77 6.58
CA HIS A 235 -2.73 25.52 7.28
C HIS A 235 -3.98 24.63 7.41
N ARG A 236 -5.17 25.22 7.63
CA ARG A 236 -6.43 24.46 7.61
C ARG A 236 -6.70 23.82 6.25
N LYS A 237 -6.51 24.56 5.16
CA LYS A 237 -6.68 24.01 3.80
C LYS A 237 -5.68 22.87 3.54
N SER A 238 -4.42 23.04 3.93
CA SER A 238 -3.41 21.99 3.81
C SER A 238 -3.74 20.75 4.64
N LEU A 239 -4.26 20.91 5.86
CA LEU A 239 -4.65 19.78 6.71
C LEU A 239 -5.84 19.02 6.12
N LYS A 240 -6.86 19.72 5.62
CA LYS A 240 -8.01 19.08 4.95
C LYS A 240 -7.56 18.24 3.74
N MET A 241 -6.63 18.77 2.96
CA MET A 241 -6.04 18.04 1.83
C MET A 241 -5.29 16.79 2.28
N LEU A 242 -4.47 16.89 3.33
CA LEU A 242 -3.75 15.74 3.91
C LEU A 242 -4.70 14.66 4.43
N ILE A 243 -5.78 15.07 5.10
CA ILE A 243 -6.81 14.13 5.58
C ILE A 243 -7.47 13.43 4.41
N ALA A 244 -7.84 14.15 3.34
CA ALA A 244 -8.39 13.53 2.14
C ALA A 244 -7.39 12.55 1.49
N GLN A 245 -6.10 12.91 1.42
CA GLN A 245 -5.03 12.04 0.92
C GLN A 245 -4.84 10.78 1.78
N ALA A 246 -5.08 10.83 3.08
CA ALA A 246 -5.03 9.66 3.95
C ALA A 246 -6.29 8.80 3.87
N LEU A 247 -7.46 9.43 3.81
CA LEU A 247 -8.75 8.73 3.79
C LEU A 247 -8.94 7.91 2.52
N ILE A 248 -8.56 8.42 1.35
CA ILE A 248 -8.78 7.73 0.07
C ILE A 248 -8.10 6.35 0.05
N PRO A 249 -6.78 6.22 0.26
CA PRO A 249 -6.14 4.90 0.33
C PRO A 249 -6.66 4.06 1.50
N THR A 250 -6.98 4.68 2.64
CA THR A 250 -7.58 3.92 3.75
C THR A 250 -8.87 3.22 3.33
N LEU A 251 -9.79 3.96 2.71
CA LEU A 251 -11.10 3.42 2.33
C LEU A 251 -11.02 2.43 1.17
N PHE A 252 -10.26 2.75 0.13
CA PHE A 252 -10.28 1.98 -1.12
C PHE A 252 -9.17 0.92 -1.21
N LEU A 253 -8.03 1.14 -0.54
CA LEU A 253 -6.86 0.29 -0.66
C LEU A 253 -6.65 -0.62 0.57
N TYR A 254 -6.82 -0.10 1.79
CA TYR A 254 -6.51 -0.86 3.01
C TYR A 254 -7.71 -1.58 3.63
N ILE A 255 -8.91 -1.01 3.59
CA ILE A 255 -10.10 -1.64 4.17
C ILE A 255 -10.46 -2.95 3.47
N THR A 256 -10.39 -3.01 2.13
CA THR A 256 -10.78 -4.21 1.39
C THR A 256 -9.91 -5.44 1.73
N PRO A 257 -8.56 -5.37 1.66
CA PRO A 257 -7.69 -6.46 2.13
C PRO A 257 -7.91 -6.81 3.61
N PHE A 258 -8.21 -5.82 4.46
CA PHE A 258 -8.49 -6.06 5.88
C PHE A 258 -9.77 -6.89 6.08
N ILE A 259 -10.88 -6.49 5.46
CA ILE A 259 -12.15 -7.24 5.53
C ILE A 259 -11.96 -8.67 5.04
N ASN A 260 -11.26 -8.82 3.91
CA ASN A 260 -11.01 -10.12 3.31
C ASN A 260 -10.13 -11.01 4.19
N SER A 261 -9.06 -10.45 4.76
CA SER A 261 -8.19 -11.16 5.70
C SER A 261 -8.98 -11.60 6.93
N PHE A 262 -9.83 -10.72 7.48
CA PHE A 262 -10.68 -11.02 8.63
C PHE A 262 -11.70 -12.13 8.34
N GLY A 263 -12.31 -12.13 7.15
CA GLY A 263 -13.21 -13.20 6.71
C GLY A 263 -12.54 -14.59 6.70
N ILE A 264 -11.24 -14.63 6.42
CA ILE A 264 -10.45 -15.87 6.42
C ILE A 264 -10.19 -16.37 7.85
N PHE A 265 -9.98 -15.47 8.80
CA PHE A 265 -9.91 -15.88 10.22
C PHE A 265 -11.21 -16.53 10.64
N ILE A 266 -12.33 -15.88 10.37
CA ILE A 266 -13.66 -16.39 10.72
C ILE A 266 -13.90 -17.77 10.09
N SER A 267 -13.53 -17.96 8.83
CA SER A 267 -13.71 -19.25 8.14
C SER A 267 -12.71 -20.33 8.58
N ALA A 268 -11.54 -19.95 9.08
CA ALA A 268 -10.52 -20.87 9.60
C ALA A 268 -10.78 -21.33 11.04
N PHE A 269 -11.47 -20.54 11.87
CA PHE A 269 -11.77 -20.88 13.27
C PHE A 269 -12.40 -22.27 13.46
N PRO A 270 -13.39 -22.71 12.67
CA PRO A 270 -13.98 -24.05 12.79
C PRO A 270 -13.01 -25.20 12.48
N SER A 271 -11.94 -24.95 11.71
CA SER A 271 -10.95 -25.96 11.33
C SER A 271 -9.75 -26.05 12.29
N ILE A 272 -9.54 -25.02 13.12
CA ILE A 272 -8.42 -24.94 14.08
C ILE A 272 -8.80 -25.52 15.44
N LEU A 273 -10.09 -25.53 15.79
CA LEU A 273 -10.56 -26.17 17.02
C LEU A 273 -10.51 -27.70 16.86
N PRO A 274 -9.80 -28.43 17.74
CA PRO A 274 -9.86 -29.88 17.74
C PRO A 274 -11.31 -30.32 17.98
N ARG A 275 -11.82 -31.21 17.13
CA ARG A 275 -13.09 -31.91 17.37
C ARG A 275 -12.94 -32.88 18.54
#